data_AF-D9US96-F1
#
_entry.id   AF-D9US96-F1
#
_cell.length_a   1.000
_cell.length_b   1.000
_cell.length_c   1.000
_cell.angle_alpha   90.00
_cell.angle_beta   90.00
_cell.angle_gamma   90.00
#
_symmetry.space_group_name_H-M   'P 1'
#
loop_
_entity.id
_entity.type
_entity.pdbx_description
1 polymer ?
#
loop_
_entity_poly.entity_id
_entity_poly.type
_entity_poly.pdbx_seq_one_letter_code
_entity_poly.pdbx_strand_id
1 'polypeptide(L)'
;GDGPALVHVDAYRLGGGLDAMEDLDLDVSLTDSVVVVEWGEGKVEELTEDRLLLRIDRATGGTATALDPAAGAADDADPRLVTITAYGARWQDDPAAGAALLGLREG
;
A
#
# COMPACT_ATOMS: atom_id res chain seq x y z
N GLY A 1 15.52 -15.51 2.21
CA GLY A 1 16.05 -14.29 2.84
C GLY A 1 15.52 -14.25 4.26
N ASP A 2 16.24 -13.63 5.18
CA ASP A 2 15.90 -13.61 6.62
C ASP A 2 14.78 -12.61 6.99
N GLY A 3 13.96 -12.21 6.02
CA GLY A 3 12.84 -11.29 6.23
C GLY A 3 11.53 -12.03 6.50
N PRO A 4 10.49 -11.34 7.01
CA PRO A 4 9.16 -11.91 7.19
C PRO A 4 8.64 -12.48 5.86
N ALA A 5 7.76 -13.49 5.94
CA ALA A 5 7.12 -14.03 4.75
C ALA A 5 6.27 -12.95 4.06
N LEU A 6 6.05 -13.07 2.75
CA LEU A 6 5.17 -12.17 2.00
C LEU A 6 3.94 -12.94 1.56
N VAL A 7 2.76 -12.48 1.99
CA VAL A 7 1.47 -13.00 1.56
C VAL A 7 0.82 -11.96 0.64
N HIS A 8 0.39 -12.38 -0.55
CA HIS A 8 -0.26 -11.51 -1.51
C HIS A 8 -1.70 -11.97 -1.76
N VAL A 9 -2.64 -11.06 -1.66
CA VAL A 9 -4.08 -11.31 -1.82
C VAL A 9 -4.63 -10.37 -2.88
N ASP A 10 -5.32 -10.94 -3.87
CA ASP A 10 -6.06 -10.18 -4.89
C ASP A 10 -7.56 -10.27 -4.57
N ALA A 11 -8.07 -9.27 -3.85
CA ALA A 11 -9.45 -9.27 -3.38
C ALA A 11 -10.47 -9.02 -4.50
N TYR A 12 -10.04 -8.57 -5.68
CA TYR A 12 -10.93 -8.40 -6.83
C TYR A 12 -11.47 -9.76 -7.33
N ARG A 13 -10.64 -10.81 -7.24
CA ARG A 13 -11.02 -12.16 -7.67
C ARG A 13 -11.75 -12.96 -6.60
N LEU A 14 -11.74 -12.50 -5.36
CA LEU A 14 -12.49 -13.10 -4.27
C LEU A 14 -13.97 -12.68 -4.42
N GLY A 15 -14.71 -13.44 -5.24
CA GLY A 15 -16.09 -13.13 -5.63
C GLY A 15 -17.15 -13.08 -4.52
N GLY A 16 -16.75 -13.14 -3.24
CA GLY A 16 -17.63 -13.18 -2.06
C GLY A 16 -17.45 -12.03 -1.05
N GLY A 17 -16.48 -11.13 -1.21
CA GLY A 17 -16.22 -10.09 -0.20
C GLY A 17 -15.45 -10.62 1.02
N LEU A 18 -15.82 -10.17 2.23
CA LEU A 18 -15.13 -10.46 3.50
C LEU A 18 -15.06 -11.96 3.84
N ASP A 19 -16.13 -12.73 3.61
CA ASP A 19 -16.18 -14.18 3.93
C ASP A 19 -15.08 -14.98 3.22
N ALA A 20 -14.72 -14.61 1.99
CA ALA A 20 -13.65 -15.26 1.25
C ALA A 20 -12.24 -14.82 1.71
N MET A 21 -12.14 -13.72 2.45
CA MET A 21 -10.91 -13.28 3.10
C MET A 21 -10.72 -13.92 4.47
N GLU A 22 -11.80 -14.23 5.21
CA GLU A 22 -11.73 -14.98 6.47
C GLU A 22 -11.18 -16.40 6.27
N ASP A 23 -11.53 -17.07 5.16
CA ASP A 23 -11.01 -18.40 4.79
C ASP A 23 -9.49 -18.43 4.54
N LEU A 24 -8.82 -17.26 4.46
CA LEU A 24 -7.39 -17.14 4.17
C LEU A 24 -6.51 -17.01 5.42
N ASP A 25 -7.08 -17.08 6.63
CA ASP A 25 -6.36 -17.00 7.92
C ASP A 25 -5.36 -15.81 7.98
N LEU A 26 -5.80 -14.64 7.47
CA LEU A 26 -4.93 -13.47 7.29
C LEU A 26 -4.53 -12.83 8.63
N ASP A 27 -5.39 -12.89 9.63
CA ASP A 27 -5.13 -12.43 11.01
C ASP A 27 -3.94 -13.17 11.65
N VAL A 28 -3.84 -14.48 11.43
CA VAL A 28 -2.71 -15.29 11.88
C VAL A 28 -1.44 -14.91 11.11
N SER A 29 -1.56 -14.73 9.79
CA SER A 29 -0.44 -14.40 8.91
C SER A 29 0.17 -13.02 9.21
N LEU A 30 -0.62 -12.05 9.67
CA LEU A 30 -0.18 -10.69 9.97
C LEU A 30 0.93 -10.60 11.04
N THR A 31 1.06 -11.62 11.90
CA THR A 31 2.06 -11.62 12.98
C THR A 31 3.48 -11.88 12.45
N ASP A 32 3.62 -12.79 11.49
CA ASP A 32 4.93 -13.29 11.02
C ASP A 32 5.21 -12.93 9.55
N SER A 33 4.25 -12.28 8.89
CA SER A 33 4.30 -11.97 7.46
C SER A 33 3.93 -10.52 7.17
N VAL A 34 4.42 -10.03 6.03
CA VAL A 34 3.89 -8.84 5.38
C VAL A 34 2.75 -9.29 4.46
N VAL A 35 1.55 -8.76 4.69
CA VAL A 35 0.37 -9.05 3.86
C VAL A 35 0.10 -7.87 2.93
N VAL A 36 0.05 -8.12 1.63
CA VAL A 36 -0.29 -7.13 0.60
C VAL A 36 -1.62 -7.49 -0.02
N VAL A 37 -2.62 -6.63 0.14
CA VAL A 37 -3.98 -6.87 -0.37
C VAL A 37 -4.30 -5.86 -1.47
N GLU A 38 -4.43 -6.34 -2.71
CA GLU A 38 -4.95 -5.55 -3.82
C GLU A 38 -6.47 -5.46 -3.74
N TRP A 39 -7.03 -4.28 -4.03
CA TRP A 39 -8.48 -4.01 -3.95
C TRP A 39 -9.08 -4.30 -2.56
N GLY A 40 -8.26 -4.16 -1.51
CA GLY A 40 -8.60 -4.45 -0.13
C GLY A 40 -9.35 -3.34 0.62
N GLU A 41 -9.48 -2.14 0.06
CA GLU A 41 -10.22 -1.03 0.68
C GLU A 41 -11.66 -1.44 0.97
N GLY A 42 -12.13 -1.16 2.19
CA GLY A 42 -13.43 -1.59 2.71
C GLY A 42 -13.52 -3.07 3.11
N LYS A 43 -12.38 -3.78 3.18
CA LYS A 43 -12.29 -5.18 3.61
C LYS A 43 -11.19 -5.40 4.67
N VAL A 44 -10.01 -4.79 4.47
CA VAL A 44 -8.85 -5.00 5.36
C VAL A 44 -8.96 -4.27 6.70
N GLU A 45 -9.88 -3.32 6.81
CA GLU A 45 -10.13 -2.53 8.01
C GLU A 45 -10.61 -3.38 9.19
N GLU A 46 -11.26 -4.51 8.91
CA GLU A 46 -11.71 -5.48 9.91
C GLU A 46 -10.58 -6.43 10.35
N LEU A 47 -9.53 -6.57 9.53
CA LEU A 47 -8.40 -7.45 9.81
C LEU A 47 -7.36 -6.80 10.73
N THR A 48 -7.10 -5.50 10.55
CA THR A 48 -6.13 -4.79 11.39
C THR A 48 -6.34 -3.28 11.39
N GLU A 49 -6.14 -2.68 12.56
CA GLU A 49 -6.11 -1.23 12.74
C GLU A 49 -4.81 -0.61 12.20
N ASP A 50 -3.70 -1.36 12.23
CA ASP A 50 -2.37 -0.93 11.79
C ASP A 50 -2.10 -1.34 10.34
N ARG A 51 -2.17 -0.39 9.40
CA ARG A 51 -1.97 -0.67 7.96
C ARG A 51 -1.43 0.52 7.19
N LEU A 52 -0.81 0.24 6.04
CA LEU A 52 -0.50 1.24 5.02
C LEU A 52 -1.47 1.09 3.85
N LEU A 53 -2.19 2.16 3.52
CA LEU A 53 -2.99 2.25 2.30
C LEU A 53 -2.14 2.90 1.21
N LEU A 54 -1.90 2.17 0.13
CA LEU A 54 -1.16 2.65 -1.03
C LEU A 54 -2.15 2.92 -2.17
N ARG A 55 -2.23 4.18 -2.60
CA ARG A 55 -2.98 4.59 -3.79
C ARG A 55 -2.01 4.89 -4.91
N ILE A 56 -2.16 4.20 -6.04
CA ILE A 56 -1.29 4.34 -7.21
C ILE A 56 -2.11 4.93 -8.35
N ASP A 57 -1.97 6.22 -8.59
CA ASP A 57 -2.68 6.93 -9.66
C ASP A 57 -1.78 7.07 -10.90
N ARG A 58 -2.37 6.91 -12.09
CA ARG A 58 -1.67 7.22 -13.34
C ARG A 58 -1.56 8.73 -13.49
N ALA A 59 -0.38 9.22 -13.83
CA ALA A 59 -0.16 10.64 -14.07
C ALA A 59 -0.63 11.05 -15.48
N THR A 60 -1.94 10.93 -15.75
CA THR A 60 -2.50 11.33 -17.05
C THR A 60 -2.76 12.83 -17.06
N GLY A 61 -2.07 13.58 -17.94
CA GLY A 61 -2.45 14.92 -18.41
C GLY A 61 -2.70 15.98 -17.33
N GLY A 62 -1.63 16.62 -16.83
CA GLY A 62 -1.69 17.88 -16.07
C GLY A 62 -1.34 17.79 -14.57
N THR A 63 -1.39 16.61 -13.96
CA THR A 63 -0.97 16.40 -12.56
C THR A 63 0.53 16.12 -12.42
N ALA A 64 1.15 15.46 -13.41
CA ALA A 64 2.60 15.26 -13.47
C ALA A 64 3.37 16.58 -13.47
N THR A 65 2.86 17.59 -14.19
CA THR A 65 3.47 18.91 -14.36
C THR A 65 3.45 19.78 -13.10
N ALA A 66 2.65 19.44 -12.08
CA ALA A 66 2.58 20.19 -10.83
C ALA A 66 3.63 19.76 -9.80
N LEU A 67 4.13 18.52 -9.90
CA LEU A 67 5.09 17.96 -8.96
C LEU A 67 6.54 18.05 -9.47
N ASP A 68 6.74 18.22 -10.78
CA ASP A 68 8.04 18.57 -11.36
C ASP A 68 7.86 19.43 -12.64
N PRO A 69 8.09 20.75 -12.58
CA PRO A 69 8.05 21.62 -13.76
C PRO A 69 9.25 21.44 -14.70
N ALA A 70 10.30 20.70 -14.29
CA ALA A 70 11.45 20.33 -15.11
C ALA A 70 11.30 18.96 -15.79
N ALA A 71 10.27 18.19 -15.43
CA ALA A 71 9.78 17.05 -16.21
C ALA A 71 9.09 17.57 -17.48
N GLY A 72 9.87 18.23 -18.34
CA GLY A 72 9.51 18.43 -19.73
C GLY A 72 9.07 17.10 -20.29
N ALA A 73 7.98 17.12 -21.07
CA ALA A 73 7.35 15.95 -21.66
C ALA A 73 8.38 15.01 -22.29
N ALA A 74 8.85 14.05 -21.50
CA ALA A 74 9.54 12.89 -22.02
C ALA A 74 8.44 12.04 -22.63
N ASP A 75 8.32 12.12 -23.95
CA ASP A 75 7.56 11.15 -24.74
C ASP A 75 7.94 9.75 -24.26
N ASP A 76 6.92 8.93 -23.96
CA ASP A 76 6.95 7.53 -23.46
C ASP A 76 7.08 7.27 -21.94
N ALA A 77 7.30 8.27 -21.08
CA ALA A 77 7.23 8.02 -19.63
C ALA A 77 5.76 7.90 -19.16
N ASP A 78 5.39 6.78 -18.52
CA ASP A 78 4.07 6.57 -17.88
C ASP A 78 4.21 6.58 -16.33
N PRO A 79 4.54 7.74 -15.72
CA PRO A 79 4.80 7.79 -14.28
C PRO A 79 3.54 7.50 -13.46
N ARG A 80 3.77 6.99 -12.25
CA ARG A 80 2.73 6.74 -11.25
C ARG A 80 2.93 7.68 -10.08
N LEU A 81 1.84 8.28 -9.61
CA LEU A 81 1.83 8.95 -8.31
C LEU A 81 1.42 7.94 -7.27
N VAL A 82 2.31 7.66 -6.31
CA VAL A 82 2.02 6.79 -5.17
C VAL A 82 1.74 7.64 -3.94
N THR A 83 0.52 7.58 -3.44
CA THR A 83 0.14 8.16 -2.14
C THR A 83 0.13 7.06 -1.09
N ILE A 84 0.86 7.26 0.01
CA ILE A 84 0.91 6.34 1.13
C ILE A 84 0.23 7.00 2.33
N THR A 85 -0.83 6.35 2.84
CA THR A 85 -1.51 6.76 4.06
C THR A 85 -1.30 5.70 5.13
N ALA A 86 -0.74 6.10 6.26
CA ALA A 86 -0.53 5.21 7.39
C ALA A 86 -1.69 5.31 8.39
N TYR A 87 -2.19 4.16 8.82
CA TYR A 87 -3.26 4.02 9.82
C TYR A 87 -2.77 3.20 11.00
N GLY A 88 -3.21 3.55 12.21
CA GLY A 88 -2.88 2.85 13.45
C GLY A 88 -1.67 3.44 14.20
N ALA A 89 -1.53 3.03 15.46
CA ALA A 89 -0.53 3.56 16.40
C ALA A 89 0.89 3.16 16.01
N ARG A 90 1.08 1.96 15.43
CA ARG A 90 2.39 1.46 15.02
C ARG A 90 3.14 2.46 14.15
N TRP A 91 2.46 3.07 13.19
CA TRP A 91 3.10 3.96 12.20
C TRP A 91 3.30 5.39 12.70
N GLN A 92 2.69 5.74 13.83
CA GLN A 92 2.79 7.07 14.45
C GLN A 92 3.78 7.06 15.62
N ASP A 93 3.76 5.98 16.40
CA ASP A 93 4.44 5.91 17.69
C ASP A 93 5.78 5.18 17.61
N ASP A 94 6.01 4.34 16.59
CA ASP A 94 7.30 3.68 16.36
C ASP A 94 8.22 4.60 15.52
N PRO A 95 9.32 5.12 16.10
CA PRO A 95 10.26 5.98 15.38
C PRO A 95 10.91 5.29 14.18
N ALA A 96 11.10 3.97 14.23
CA ALA A 96 11.67 3.22 13.11
C ALA A 96 10.68 3.14 11.94
N ALA A 97 9.39 2.93 12.24
CA ALA A 97 8.34 2.95 11.23
C ALA A 97 8.18 4.35 10.62
N GLY A 98 8.22 5.40 11.44
CA GLY A 98 8.19 6.79 10.97
C GLY A 98 9.38 7.15 10.08
N ALA A 99 10.59 6.72 10.47
CA ALA A 99 11.80 6.93 9.66
C ALA A 99 11.73 6.20 8.31
N ALA A 100 11.20 4.96 8.29
CA ALA A 100 11.01 4.20 7.06
C ALA A 100 10.05 4.91 6.09
N LEU A 101 8.91 5.43 6.58
CA LEU A 101 7.95 6.18 5.77
C LEU A 101 8.53 7.48 5.20
N LEU A 102 9.39 8.17 5.95
CA LEU A 102 10.08 9.36 5.45
C LEU A 102 11.08 9.02 4.34
N GLY A 103 11.82 7.91 4.49
CA GLY A 103 12.76 7.44 3.47
C GLY A 103 12.10 7.11 2.13
N LEU A 104 10.82 6.74 2.11
CA LEU A 104 10.07 6.48 0.86
C LEU A 104 9.77 7.75 0.05
N ARG A 105 9.94 8.95 0.62
CA ARG A 105 9.68 10.22 -0.09
C ARG A 105 10.88 10.74 -0.89
N GLU A 106 12.08 10.26 -0.59
CA GLU A 106 13.33 10.74 -1.19
C GLU A 106 13.86 9.82 -2.30
N GLY A 107 13.13 8.74 -2.62
CA GLY A 107 13.52 7.72 -3.60
C GLY A 107 12.76 7.76 -4.92
#